data_AF-A0A1G2HKZ3-F1
#
_entry.id   AF-A0A1G2HKZ3-F1
#
_cell.length_a   1.000
_cell.length_b   1.000
_cell.length_c   1.000
_cell.angle_alpha   90.00
_cell.angle_beta   90.00
_cell.angle_gamma   90.00
#
_symmetry.space_group_name_H-M   'P 1'
#
loop_
_entity.id
_entity.type
_entity.pdbx_description
1 polymer ?
#
loop_
_entity_poly.entity_id
_entity_poly.type
_entity_poly.pdbx_seq_one_letter_code
_entity_poly.pdbx_strand_id
1 'polypeptide(L)'
;LVGELGAGKTQFAQGAAEYLGIKRNVTSPTFVLMKKYKLTGGNFNAMYHIDCYRLHSSRELLDLGWKEIAKEPNNIIFIEWAEKVKNILPEYTIWVTMKDIGNNKREVIFS
;
A
#
# COMPACT_ATOMS: atom_id res chain seq x y z
N LEU A 1 2.82 -3.33 -3.35
CA LEU A 1 2.60 -2.73 -4.68
C LEU A 1 3.95 -2.32 -5.25
N VAL A 2 4.32 -2.85 -6.41
CA VAL A 2 5.62 -2.66 -7.07
C VAL A 2 5.38 -2.18 -8.49
N GLY A 3 6.24 -1.30 -9.00
CA GLY A 3 6.16 -0.77 -10.35
C GLY A 3 6.79 0.61 -10.46
N GLU A 4 7.07 1.06 -11.67
CA GLU A 4 7.71 2.35 -11.92
C GLU A 4 6.82 3.55 -11.53
N LEU A 5 7.38 4.75 -11.58
CA LEU A 5 6.62 5.98 -11.40
C LEU A 5 5.53 6.05 -12.47
N GLY A 6 4.28 6.32 -12.08
CA GLY A 6 3.15 6.33 -13.01
C GLY A 6 2.59 4.95 -13.39
N ALA A 7 3.11 3.85 -12.82
CA ALA A 7 2.59 2.50 -13.08
C ALA A 7 1.16 2.26 -12.56
N GLY A 8 0.61 3.17 -11.74
CA GLY A 8 -0.77 3.08 -11.23
C GLY A 8 -0.89 2.56 -9.79
N LYS A 9 0.21 2.48 -9.03
CA LYS A 9 0.22 1.99 -7.64
C LYS A 9 -0.79 2.71 -6.74
N THR A 10 -0.78 4.05 -6.72
CA THR A 10 -1.77 4.85 -5.97
C THR A 10 -3.19 4.63 -6.48
N GLN A 11 -3.38 4.49 -7.80
CA GLN A 11 -4.70 4.27 -8.40
C GLN A 11 -5.29 2.91 -8.00
N PHE A 12 -4.45 1.88 -7.87
CA PHE A 12 -4.85 0.59 -7.33
C PHE A 12 -5.34 0.70 -5.89
N ALA A 13 -4.60 1.43 -5.03
CA ALA A 13 -5.00 1.66 -3.65
C ALA A 13 -6.30 2.49 -3.56
N GLN A 14 -6.50 3.45 -4.46
CA GLN A 14 -7.74 4.23 -4.57
C GLN A 14 -8.94 3.35 -4.92
N GLY A 15 -8.83 2.49 -5.93
CA GLY A 15 -9.91 1.56 -6.30
C GLY A 15 -10.27 0.60 -5.16
N ALA A 16 -9.26 0.11 -4.43
CA ALA A 16 -9.51 -0.71 -3.24
C ALA A 16 -10.21 0.10 -2.13
N ALA A 17 -9.79 1.35 -1.90
CA ALA A 17 -10.41 2.21 -0.91
C ALA A 17 -11.89 2.50 -1.22
N GLU A 18 -12.21 2.73 -2.50
CA GLU A 18 -13.57 2.92 -2.98
C GLU A 18 -14.44 1.68 -2.68
N TYR A 19 -13.94 0.49 -3.01
CA TYR A 19 -14.61 -0.77 -2.67
C TYR A 19 -14.84 -0.95 -1.17
N LEU A 20 -13.87 -0.52 -0.34
CA LEU A 20 -13.96 -0.54 1.12
C LEU A 20 -14.87 0.56 1.71
N GLY A 21 -15.53 1.36 0.86
CA GLY A 21 -16.47 2.40 1.29
C GLY A 21 -15.80 3.66 1.85
N ILE A 22 -14.51 3.88 1.60
CA ILE A 22 -13.80 5.10 1.99
C ILE A 22 -14.25 6.24 1.08
N LYS A 23 -15.04 7.17 1.62
CA LYS A 23 -15.62 8.31 0.87
C LYS A 23 -14.67 9.49 0.69
N ARG A 24 -13.59 9.56 1.45
CA ARG A 24 -12.61 10.66 1.37
C ARG A 24 -11.55 10.35 0.32
N ASN A 25 -10.99 11.41 -0.27
CA ASN A 25 -9.92 11.26 -1.26
C ASN A 25 -8.73 10.49 -0.69
N VAL A 26 -8.43 9.34 -1.31
CA VAL A 26 -7.18 8.60 -1.11
C VAL A 26 -6.15 9.17 -2.06
N THR A 27 -5.07 9.73 -1.51
CA THR A 27 -3.99 10.32 -2.29
C THR A 27 -2.68 9.74 -1.81
N SER A 28 -1.69 9.64 -2.70
CA SER A 28 -0.39 9.08 -2.36
C SER A 28 0.16 9.72 -1.08
N PRO A 29 0.57 8.93 -0.08
CA PRO A 29 1.14 9.43 1.15
C PRO A 29 2.63 9.76 0.99
N THR A 30 3.19 9.94 -0.22
CA THR A 30 4.65 10.13 -0.45
C THR A 30 5.35 11.06 0.52
N PHE A 31 4.74 12.18 0.94
CA PHE A 31 5.35 13.13 1.89
C PHE A 31 5.09 12.82 3.36
N VAL A 32 3.93 12.24 3.68
CA VAL A 32 3.55 11.87 5.06
C VAL A 32 3.90 10.42 5.40
N LEU A 33 4.44 9.68 4.42
CA LEU A 33 4.82 8.27 4.40
C LEU A 33 3.68 7.28 4.61
N MET A 34 2.69 7.61 5.45
CA MET A 34 1.59 6.73 5.80
C MET A 34 0.29 7.49 6.06
N LYS A 35 -0.84 6.92 5.63
CA LYS A 35 -2.19 7.35 5.99
C LYS A 35 -3.02 6.18 6.49
N LYS A 36 -3.79 6.40 7.56
CA LYS A 36 -4.75 5.45 8.12
C LYS A 36 -6.17 5.88 7.84
N TYR A 37 -6.98 4.97 7.30
CA TYR A 37 -8.39 5.13 6.99
C TYR A 37 -9.19 4.18 7.88
N LYS A 38 -10.00 4.72 8.79
CA LYS A 38 -10.90 3.90 9.60
C LYS A 38 -11.99 3.33 8.70
N LEU A 39 -12.25 2.03 8.83
CA LEU A 39 -13.34 1.35 8.16
C LEU A 39 -14.50 1.20 9.15
N THR A 40 -15.72 1.44 8.69
CA THR A 40 -16.94 1.34 9.51
C THR A 40 -17.86 0.33 8.86
N GLY A 41 -17.57 -0.95 9.04
CA GLY A 41 -18.35 -2.07 8.50
C GLY A 41 -17.49 -3.26 8.07
N GLY A 42 -18.02 -4.47 8.26
CA GLY A 42 -17.34 -5.73 7.90
C GLY A 42 -16.30 -6.19 8.92
N ASN A 43 -15.42 -7.10 8.48
CA ASN A 43 -14.41 -7.75 9.33
C ASN A 43 -13.11 -6.93 9.48
N PHE A 44 -12.99 -5.76 8.85
CA PHE A 44 -11.75 -4.98 8.83
C PHE A 44 -11.88 -3.68 9.62
N ASN A 45 -10.83 -3.34 10.37
CA ASN A 45 -10.76 -2.18 11.26
C ASN A 45 -10.25 -0.92 10.56
N ALA A 46 -9.24 -1.07 9.70
CA ALA A 46 -8.62 0.06 9.02
C ALA A 46 -7.94 -0.36 7.71
N MET A 47 -7.89 0.57 6.77
CA MET A 47 -6.97 0.53 5.64
C MET A 47 -5.76 1.42 5.93
N TYR A 48 -4.55 0.89 5.79
CA TYR A 48 -3.31 1.65 5.78
C TYR A 48 -2.80 1.79 4.35
N HIS A 49 -2.46 3.01 3.97
CA HIS A 49 -1.78 3.30 2.71
C HIS A 49 -0.41 3.86 3.06
N ILE A 50 0.64 3.17 2.66
CA ILE A 50 2.04 3.48 2.95
C ILE A 50 2.76 3.68 1.62
N ASP A 51 3.61 4.68 1.52
CA ASP A 51 4.47 4.92 0.36
C ASP A 51 5.93 4.98 0.80
N CYS A 52 6.68 3.96 0.39
CA CYS A 52 8.09 3.80 0.74
C CYS A 52 9.05 4.50 -0.23
N TYR A 53 8.57 5.27 -1.21
CA TYR A 53 9.41 5.92 -2.23
C TYR A 53 10.56 6.75 -1.63
N ARG A 54 10.30 7.45 -0.52
CA ARG A 54 11.28 8.30 0.16
C ARG A 54 12.07 7.62 1.27
N LEU A 55 11.75 6.37 1.61
CA LEU A 55 12.51 5.65 2.63
C LEU A 55 13.88 5.24 2.07
N HIS A 56 14.90 5.36 2.91
CA HIS A 56 16.25 4.90 2.64
C HIS A 56 16.51 3.52 3.24
N SER A 57 15.77 3.14 4.27
CA SER A 57 15.87 1.83 4.92
C SER A 57 14.53 1.34 5.47
N SER A 58 14.38 0.03 5.65
CA SER A 58 13.23 -0.55 6.37
C SER A 58 13.18 -0.16 7.85
N ARG A 59 14.28 0.32 8.43
CA ARG A 59 14.29 0.82 9.80
C ARG A 59 13.35 2.00 10.00
N GLU A 60 13.31 2.92 9.05
CA GLU A 60 12.40 4.08 9.10
C GLU A 60 10.93 3.65 9.16
N LEU A 61 10.54 2.60 8.42
CA LEU A 61 9.18 2.07 8.51
C LEU A 61 8.91 1.38 9.85
N LEU A 62 9.91 0.70 10.43
CA LEU A 62 9.80 0.14 11.78
C LEU A 62 9.57 1.23 12.83
N ASP A 63 10.25 2.37 12.71
CA ASP A 63 10.11 3.50 13.63
C ASP A 63 8.72 4.19 13.51
N LEU A 64 8.02 3.99 12.39
CA LEU A 64 6.63 4.41 12.18
C LEU A 64 5.58 3.45 12.76
N GLY A 65 5.99 2.44 13.54
CA GLY A 65 5.07 1.49 14.18
C GLY A 65 4.61 0.34 13.28
N TRP A 66 5.42 -0.04 12.28
CA TRP A 66 5.09 -1.13 11.36
C TRP A 66 4.73 -2.44 12.07
N LYS A 67 5.43 -2.77 13.16
CA LYS A 67 5.24 -4.06 13.86
C LYS A 67 3.83 -4.19 14.41
N GLU A 68 3.30 -3.12 14.99
CA GLU A 68 1.95 -3.07 15.56
C GLU A 68 0.90 -3.09 14.45
N ILE A 69 1.14 -2.35 13.37
CA ILE A 69 0.23 -2.26 12.22
C ILE A 69 0.10 -3.62 11.51
N ALA A 70 1.23 -4.28 11.24
CA ALA A 70 1.27 -5.55 10.52
C ALA A 70 0.75 -6.75 11.33
N LYS A 71 0.80 -6.66 12.67
CA LYS A 71 0.30 -7.71 13.58
C LYS A 71 -1.21 -7.72 13.73
N GLU A 72 -1.90 -6.61 13.49
CA GLU A 72 -3.36 -6.53 13.62
C GLU A 72 -4.01 -7.18 12.38
N PRO A 73 -4.66 -8.36 12.54
CA PRO A 73 -5.15 -9.16 11.42
C PRO A 73 -6.29 -8.49 10.65
N ASN A 74 -7.00 -7.56 11.28
CA ASN A 74 -8.13 -6.86 10.65
C ASN A 74 -7.69 -5.56 9.95
N ASN A 75 -6.40 -5.34 9.77
CA ASN A 75 -5.89 -4.25 8.93
C ASN A 75 -5.76 -4.70 7.47
N ILE A 76 -6.19 -3.85 6.55
CA ILE A 76 -5.85 -3.97 5.12
C ILE A 76 -4.71 -3.00 4.85
N ILE A 77 -3.59 -3.47 4.31
CA ILE A 77 -2.38 -2.66 4.17
C ILE A 77 -1.94 -2.64 2.72
N PHE A 78 -1.87 -1.45 2.13
CA PHE A 78 -1.29 -1.20 0.81
C PHE A 78 0.04 -0.46 0.97
N ILE A 79 1.11 -1.05 0.45
CA ILE A 79 2.45 -0.47 0.49
C ILE A 79 2.93 -0.23 -0.94
N GLU A 80 3.13 1.03 -1.31
CA GLU A 80 3.81 1.41 -2.55
C GLU A 80 5.33 1.37 -2.39
N TRP A 81 6.03 0.97 -3.46
CA TRP A 81 7.50 0.79 -3.43
C TRP A 81 7.93 -0.23 -2.36
N ALA A 82 7.11 -1.27 -2.17
CA ALA A 82 7.26 -2.27 -1.12
C ALA A 82 8.60 -3.03 -1.22
N GLU A 83 9.21 -3.10 -2.40
CA GLU A 83 10.52 -3.70 -2.63
C GLU A 83 11.63 -3.06 -1.79
N LYS A 84 11.49 -1.77 -1.41
CA LYS A 84 12.43 -1.06 -0.54
C LYS A 84 12.44 -1.57 0.91
N VAL A 85 11.35 -2.22 1.33
CA VAL A 85 11.15 -2.70 2.70
C VAL A 85 10.88 -4.20 2.75
N LYS A 86 11.15 -4.93 1.67
CA LYS A 86 10.84 -6.37 1.51
C LYS A 86 11.29 -7.25 2.67
N ASN A 87 12.40 -6.88 3.33
CA ASN A 87 13.02 -7.67 4.40
C ASN A 87 12.26 -7.63 5.73
N ILE A 88 11.25 -6.76 5.88
CA ILE A 88 10.41 -6.66 7.09
C ILE A 88 8.94 -6.99 6.82
N LEU A 89 8.60 -7.37 5.58
CA LEU A 89 7.24 -7.74 5.22
C LEU A 89 6.95 -9.20 5.61
N PRO A 90 5.72 -9.52 6.04
CA PRO A 90 5.33 -10.90 6.34
C PRO A 90 5.44 -11.82 5.12
N GLU A 91 5.66 -13.12 5.35
CA GLU A 91 5.76 -14.12 4.27
C GLU A 91 4.47 -14.25 3.45
N TYR A 92 3.32 -14.00 4.06
CA TYR A 92 2.00 -14.01 3.40
C TYR A 92 1.69 -12.71 2.63
N THR A 93 2.70 -11.86 2.37
CA THR A 93 2.51 -10.64 1.58
C THR A 93 2.15 -10.98 0.14
N ILE A 94 1.00 -10.47 -0.32
CA ILE A 94 0.61 -10.55 -1.73
C ILE A 94 1.34 -9.44 -2.50
N TRP A 95 2.18 -9.83 -3.45
CA TRP A 95 2.89 -8.90 -4.30
C TRP A 95 2.07 -8.58 -5.55
N VAL A 96 1.69 -7.31 -5.68
CA VAL A 96 1.06 -6.79 -6.90
C VAL A 96 2.09 -5.98 -7.66
N THR A 97 2.54 -6.50 -8.79
CA THR A 97 3.49 -5.84 -9.70
C THR A 97 2.75 -5.24 -10.88
N MET A 98 2.98 -3.96 -11.16
CA MET A 98 2.35 -3.22 -12.25
C MET A 98 3.41 -2.77 -13.24
N LYS A 99 3.18 -3.05 -14.53
CA LYS A 99 4.04 -2.59 -15.63
C LYS A 99 3.24 -1.78 -16.63
N ASP A 100 3.80 -0.66 -17.05
CA ASP A 100 3.28 0.09 -18.19
C ASP A 100 3.61 -0.66 -19.48
N ILE A 101 2.58 -0.97 -20.27
CA ILE A 101 2.71 -1.64 -21.58
C ILE A 101 2.30 -0.72 -22.73
N GLY A 102 2.21 0.60 -22.47
CA GLY A 102 1.81 1.62 -23.42
C GLY A 102 0.29 1.74 -23.60
N ASN A 103 -0.14 2.76 -24.35
CA ASN A 103 -1.54 2.99 -24.73
C ASN A 103 -2.53 3.02 -23.55
N ASN A 104 -2.11 3.59 -22.42
CA ASN A 104 -2.90 3.65 -21.18
C ASN A 104 -3.33 2.26 -20.64
N LYS A 105 -2.54 1.22 -20.91
CA LYS A 105 -2.74 -0.14 -20.39
C LYS A 105 -1.67 -0.51 -19.38
N ARG A 106 -2.04 -1.38 -18.44
CA ARG A 106 -1.13 -1.92 -17.42
C ARG A 106 -1.23 -3.43 -17.41
N GLU A 107 -0.08 -4.09 -17.36
CA GLU A 107 0.00 -5.49 -16.92
C GLU A 107 0.02 -5.51 -15.39
N VAL A 108 -0.85 -6.30 -14.76
CA VAL A 108 -0.94 -6.45 -13.30
C VAL A 108 -0.75 -7.91 -12.94
N ILE A 109 0.30 -8.21 -12.19
CA ILE A 109 0.70 -9.57 -11.80
C ILE A 109 0.56 -9.70 -10.28
N PHE A 110 -0.11 -10.76 -9.84
CA PHE A 110 -0.23 -11.16 -8.44
C PHE A 110 0.67 -12.36 -8.18
N SER A 111 1.52 -12.30 -7.14
CA SER A 111 2.42 -13.37 -6.74
C SER A 111 2.61 -13.43 -5.23
#